data_AF-A0A7S2UKP6-F1
#
_entry.id   AF-A0A7S2UKP6-F1
#
_cell.length_a   1.000
_cell.length_b   1.000
_cell.length_c   1.000
_cell.angle_alpha   90.00
_cell.angle_beta   90.00
_cell.angle_gamma   90.00
#
_symmetry.space_group_name_H-M   'P 1'
#
loop_
_entity.id
_entity.type
_entity.pdbx_description
1 polymer ?
#
loop_
_entity_poly.entity_id
_entity_poly.type
_entity_poly.pdbx_seq_one_letter_code
_entity_poly.pdbx_strand_id
1 'polypeptide(L)'
;IIESALSNKGFGKNSLLATSLCCDEVNRTLEKDLTGMFGPNFSMGGLAGFPFGGVTSFGAMAHHIPAGGSCLILFGPHVGVDADGTVGKVNRRGREAPGACCGSAAAAAGFVAEAFAAKQTSIPPPTSHHDAQQGFVNTLLLPYAERLDDATEPDVELPFSLYDAQKQFMDEIVSKACGEVAAPGCIGLLGGIQINTPEDEEDYFLPITFEIRDNTNKLVKQL
;
A
#
# COMPACT_ATOMS: atom_id res chain seq x y z
N ILE A 1 15.48 10.69 4.76
CA ILE A 1 15.11 10.16 6.12
C ILE A 1 15.19 8.63 6.15
N ILE A 2 14.55 7.92 5.22
CA ILE A 2 14.54 6.45 5.14
C ILE A 2 15.96 5.85 5.14
N GLU A 3 16.83 6.30 4.23
CA GLU A 3 18.21 5.79 4.14
C GLU A 3 18.99 5.99 5.45
N SER A 4 18.89 7.18 6.06
CA SER A 4 19.54 7.45 7.36
C SER A 4 18.96 6.61 8.49
N ALA A 5 17.67 6.31 8.46
CA ALA A 5 17.05 5.42 9.45
C ALA A 5 17.52 3.97 9.26
N LEU A 6 17.82 3.55 8.04
CA LEU A 6 18.10 2.16 7.70
C LEU A 6 19.59 1.80 7.62
N SER A 7 20.47 2.76 7.31
CA SER A 7 21.91 2.53 7.03
C SER A 7 22.68 1.81 8.13
N ASN A 8 22.38 2.09 9.40
CA ASN A 8 23.01 1.45 10.57
C ASN A 8 22.27 0.19 11.05
N LYS A 9 21.31 -0.32 10.27
CA LYS A 9 20.42 -1.43 10.64
C LYS A 9 20.51 -2.62 9.67
N GLY A 10 21.56 -2.69 8.86
CA GLY A 10 21.78 -3.79 7.92
C GLY A 10 21.05 -3.64 6.58
N PHE A 11 20.58 -2.42 6.27
CA PHE A 11 19.93 -2.10 5.01
C PHE A 11 20.81 -1.18 4.16
N GLY A 12 20.81 -1.38 2.85
CA GLY A 12 21.63 -0.62 1.91
C GLY A 12 21.76 -1.34 0.57
N LYS A 13 22.98 -1.43 0.02
CA LYS A 13 23.23 -2.00 -1.32
C LYS A 13 22.86 -3.48 -1.46
N ASN A 14 22.80 -4.22 -0.36
CA ASN A 14 22.38 -5.62 -0.32
C ASN A 14 20.89 -5.75 0.04
N SER A 15 20.13 -4.65 0.07
CA SER A 15 18.69 -4.70 0.27
C SER A 15 17.95 -4.82 -1.05
N LEU A 16 16.88 -5.61 -1.05
CA LEU A 16 15.90 -5.60 -2.12
C LEU A 16 14.71 -4.72 -1.71
N LEU A 17 14.37 -3.74 -2.55
CA LEU A 17 13.14 -2.99 -2.40
C LEU A 17 11.96 -3.79 -2.96
N ALA A 18 10.85 -3.77 -2.25
CA ALA A 18 9.56 -4.20 -2.75
C ALA A 18 8.50 -3.13 -2.50
N THR A 19 7.52 -3.01 -3.39
CA THR A 19 6.44 -2.04 -3.27
C THR A 19 5.08 -2.70 -3.38
N SER A 20 4.12 -2.25 -2.58
CA SER A 20 2.70 -2.57 -2.72
C SER A 20 1.92 -1.27 -2.77
N LEU A 21 1.79 -0.73 -3.99
CA LEU A 21 1.15 0.55 -4.29
C LEU A 21 0.09 0.34 -5.37
N CYS A 22 -0.82 1.30 -5.51
CA CYS A 22 -1.89 1.23 -6.50
C CYS A 22 -1.33 1.29 -7.93
N CYS A 23 -2.02 0.60 -8.86
CA CYS A 23 -1.72 0.59 -10.29
C CYS A 23 -1.74 1.99 -10.95
N ASP A 24 -2.40 2.95 -10.30
CA ASP A 24 -2.53 4.35 -10.74
C ASP A 24 -1.15 4.98 -11.03
N GLU A 25 -1.01 5.65 -12.18
CA GLU A 25 0.27 6.13 -12.70
C GLU A 25 0.92 7.21 -11.83
N VAL A 26 0.12 7.95 -11.05
CA VAL A 26 0.63 8.99 -10.14
C VAL A 26 1.54 8.41 -9.06
N ASN A 27 1.40 7.12 -8.75
CA ASN A 27 2.21 6.48 -7.71
C ASN A 27 3.64 6.15 -8.13
N ARG A 28 3.97 6.28 -9.42
CA ARG A 28 5.29 5.92 -9.95
C ARG A 28 6.41 6.86 -9.47
N THR A 29 6.08 8.08 -9.06
CA THR A 29 7.06 9.07 -8.55
C THR A 29 7.78 8.53 -7.31
N LEU A 30 7.03 8.07 -6.31
CA LEU A 30 7.59 7.48 -5.09
C LEU A 30 8.45 6.23 -5.38
N GLU A 31 8.01 5.37 -6.30
CA GLU A 31 8.81 4.20 -6.70
C GLU A 31 10.13 4.61 -7.36
N LYS A 32 10.11 5.63 -8.20
CA LYS A 32 11.32 6.16 -8.85
C LYS A 32 12.33 6.68 -7.83
N ASP A 33 11.87 7.41 -6.81
CA ASP A 33 12.75 7.94 -5.77
C ASP A 33 13.38 6.83 -4.94
N LEU A 34 12.58 5.82 -4.56
CA LEU A 34 13.06 4.68 -3.79
C LEU A 34 14.00 3.77 -4.60
N THR A 35 13.71 3.56 -5.88
CA THR A 35 14.57 2.77 -6.77
C THR A 35 15.90 3.48 -7.05
N GLY A 36 15.93 4.81 -6.99
CA GLY A 36 17.17 5.59 -6.98
C GLY A 36 18.07 5.29 -5.77
N MET A 37 17.50 4.87 -4.63
CA MET A 37 18.24 4.53 -3.41
C MET A 37 18.59 3.04 -3.30
N PHE A 38 17.65 2.15 -3.64
CA PHE A 38 17.76 0.71 -3.39
C PHE A 38 17.91 -0.16 -4.64
N GLY A 39 17.89 0.45 -5.84
CA GLY A 39 17.83 -0.28 -7.10
C GLY A 39 16.40 -0.71 -7.46
N PRO A 40 16.23 -1.50 -8.54
CA PRO A 40 14.91 -1.92 -9.03
C PRO A 40 14.08 -2.62 -7.95
N ASN A 41 12.79 -2.31 -7.89
CA ASN A 41 11.86 -2.88 -6.92
C ASN A 41 11.16 -4.14 -7.46
N PHE A 42 10.74 -4.99 -6.51
CA PHE A 42 9.74 -6.03 -6.75
C PHE A 42 8.32 -5.46 -6.50
N SER A 43 7.44 -5.50 -7.48
CA SER A 43 6.05 -5.01 -7.33
C SER A 43 5.11 -6.12 -6.85
N MET A 44 4.50 -5.94 -5.68
CA MET A 44 3.55 -6.87 -5.05
C MET A 44 2.10 -6.33 -5.00
N GLY A 45 1.92 -5.07 -5.38
CA GLY A 45 0.65 -4.34 -5.26
C GLY A 45 -0.40 -4.70 -6.32
N GLY A 46 -1.43 -3.86 -6.37
CA GLY A 46 -2.54 -3.95 -7.31
C GLY A 46 -3.55 -2.85 -7.01
N LEU A 47 -4.82 -3.00 -7.39
CA LEU A 47 -5.84 -1.98 -7.16
C LEU A 47 -5.90 -1.52 -5.70
N ALA A 48 -6.02 -0.20 -5.52
CA ALA A 48 -5.97 0.52 -4.24
C ALA A 48 -4.68 0.35 -3.39
N GLY A 49 -3.68 -0.40 -3.86
CA GLY A 49 -2.41 -0.61 -3.14
C GLY A 49 -2.35 -1.92 -2.32
N PHE A 50 -3.39 -2.74 -2.36
CA PHE A 50 -3.38 -4.04 -1.69
C PHE A 50 -2.30 -4.97 -2.24
N PRO A 51 -1.65 -5.77 -1.38
CA PRO A 51 -0.58 -6.69 -1.76
C PRO A 51 -1.12 -7.96 -2.43
N PHE A 52 -1.84 -7.81 -3.55
CA PHE A 52 -2.52 -8.90 -4.25
C PHE A 52 -1.58 -9.97 -4.81
N GLY A 53 -0.27 -9.69 -4.93
CA GLY A 53 0.72 -10.74 -5.19
C GLY A 53 0.75 -11.85 -4.12
N GLY A 54 0.35 -11.52 -2.89
CA GLY A 54 0.18 -12.48 -1.81
C GLY A 54 1.44 -13.21 -1.37
N VAL A 55 1.25 -14.36 -0.72
CA VAL A 55 2.31 -15.23 -0.18
C VAL A 55 3.29 -15.67 -1.27
N THR A 56 2.80 -16.01 -2.45
CA THR A 56 3.66 -16.47 -3.57
C THR A 56 4.58 -15.36 -4.04
N SER A 57 4.06 -14.14 -4.20
CA SER A 57 4.86 -12.97 -4.57
C SER A 57 5.89 -12.62 -3.50
N PHE A 58 5.53 -12.71 -2.21
CA PHE A 58 6.48 -12.48 -1.12
C PHE A 58 7.63 -13.49 -1.17
N GLY A 59 7.34 -14.78 -1.32
CA GLY A 59 8.38 -15.81 -1.43
C GLY A 59 9.29 -15.61 -2.64
N ALA A 60 8.72 -15.25 -3.79
CA ALA A 60 9.51 -14.90 -4.98
C ALA A 60 10.43 -13.69 -4.74
N MET A 61 9.92 -12.64 -4.10
CA MET A 61 10.71 -11.48 -3.68
C MET A 61 11.82 -11.88 -2.71
N ALA A 62 11.52 -12.71 -1.71
CA ALA A 62 12.47 -13.15 -0.70
C ALA A 62 13.66 -13.91 -1.31
N HIS A 63 13.41 -14.76 -2.30
CA HIS A 63 14.46 -15.49 -3.02
C HIS A 63 15.32 -14.60 -3.93
N HIS A 64 14.90 -13.37 -4.22
CA HIS A 64 15.67 -12.40 -5.00
C HIS A 64 16.52 -11.47 -4.10
N ILE A 65 16.39 -11.56 -2.78
CA ILE A 65 17.19 -10.78 -1.84
C ILE A 65 18.67 -11.17 -2.05
N PRO A 66 19.61 -10.20 -2.16
CA PRO A 66 21.03 -10.48 -2.21
C PRO A 66 21.49 -11.36 -1.03
N ALA A 67 22.52 -12.19 -1.23
CA ALA A 67 23.02 -13.07 -0.18
C ALA A 67 23.41 -12.30 1.09
N GLY A 68 22.87 -12.70 2.25
CA GLY A 68 23.05 -12.01 3.54
C GLY A 68 22.36 -10.63 3.62
N GLY A 69 21.50 -10.32 2.66
CA GLY A 69 20.73 -9.08 2.57
C GLY A 69 19.40 -9.13 3.30
N SER A 70 18.65 -8.03 3.18
CA SER A 70 17.31 -7.84 3.76
C SER A 70 16.36 -7.30 2.70
N CYS A 71 15.05 -7.33 2.93
CA CYS A 71 14.09 -6.63 2.07
C CYS A 71 13.47 -5.43 2.78
N LEU A 72 13.24 -4.34 2.05
CA LEU A 72 12.40 -3.22 2.49
C LEU A 72 11.11 -3.24 1.68
N ILE A 73 9.98 -3.37 2.34
CA ILE A 73 8.66 -3.35 1.72
C ILE A 73 8.00 -2.01 2.05
N LEU A 74 7.79 -1.18 1.02
CA LEU A 74 6.97 0.02 1.11
C LEU A 74 5.56 -0.28 0.62
N PHE A 75 4.55 0.03 1.42
CA PHE A 75 3.15 -0.28 1.08
C PHE A 75 2.18 0.77 1.60
N GLY A 76 1.02 0.84 0.95
CA GLY A 76 -0.05 1.72 1.40
C GLY A 76 -1.04 2.10 0.33
N PRO A 77 -2.22 2.61 0.74
CA PRO A 77 -3.13 3.27 -0.17
C PRO A 77 -2.57 4.63 -0.60
N HIS A 78 -3.28 5.23 -1.54
CA HIS A 78 -2.99 6.60 -1.95
C HIS A 78 -4.27 7.44 -2.03
N VAL A 79 -4.10 8.74 -1.90
CA VAL A 79 -5.16 9.74 -2.04
C VAL A 79 -4.63 10.95 -2.79
N GLY A 80 -5.44 11.51 -3.68
CA GLY A 80 -5.13 12.75 -4.35
C GLY A 80 -5.58 13.96 -3.53
N VAL A 81 -4.85 15.06 -3.65
CA VAL A 81 -5.31 16.40 -3.30
C VAL A 81 -5.17 17.26 -4.55
N ASP A 82 -6.28 17.83 -5.04
CA ASP A 82 -6.24 18.68 -6.23
C ASP A 82 -5.78 20.11 -5.92
N ALA A 83 -5.60 20.92 -6.96
CA ALA A 83 -5.10 22.30 -6.83
C ALA A 83 -6.01 23.21 -5.99
N ASP A 84 -7.28 22.86 -5.81
CA ASP A 84 -8.23 23.59 -4.97
C ASP A 84 -8.24 23.08 -3.51
N GLY A 85 -7.41 22.08 -3.20
CA GLY A 85 -7.34 21.43 -1.88
C GLY A 85 -8.39 20.34 -1.67
N THR A 86 -9.07 19.89 -2.73
CA THR A 86 -10.09 18.83 -2.62
C THR A 86 -9.41 17.47 -2.49
N VAL A 87 -9.66 16.78 -1.38
CA VAL A 87 -9.16 15.44 -1.12
C VAL A 87 -9.96 14.40 -1.92
N GLY A 88 -9.31 13.31 -2.32
CA GLY A 88 -9.92 12.24 -3.12
C GLY A 88 -9.84 12.50 -4.62
N LYS A 89 -9.20 13.59 -5.04
CA LYS A 89 -9.04 13.99 -6.45
C LYS A 89 -7.64 14.49 -6.72
N VAL A 90 -7.20 14.41 -7.98
CA VAL A 90 -5.94 15.01 -8.42
C VAL A 90 -6.05 15.51 -9.86
N ASN A 91 -5.36 16.62 -10.16
CA ASN A 91 -5.17 17.10 -11.52
C ASN A 91 -4.27 16.13 -12.28
N ARG A 92 -4.69 15.70 -13.47
CA ARG A 92 -3.95 14.72 -14.28
C ARG A 92 -3.49 15.34 -15.59
N ARG A 93 -2.28 14.98 -16.01
CA ARG A 93 -1.64 15.48 -17.23
C ARG A 93 -2.57 15.33 -18.44
N GLY A 94 -2.83 16.45 -19.11
CA GLY A 94 -3.65 16.49 -20.33
C GLY A 94 -5.16 16.33 -20.13
N ARG A 95 -5.66 16.47 -18.90
CA ARG A 95 -7.10 16.49 -18.59
C ARG A 95 -7.53 17.85 -18.05
N GLU A 96 -8.69 18.33 -18.47
CA GLU A 96 -9.25 19.61 -18.02
C GLU A 96 -9.75 19.57 -16.57
N ALA A 97 -10.32 18.44 -16.15
CA ALA A 97 -10.90 18.28 -14.82
C ALA A 97 -10.15 17.23 -13.99
N PRO A 98 -10.02 17.46 -12.66
CA PRO A 98 -9.46 16.47 -11.76
C PRO A 98 -10.37 15.24 -11.68
N GLY A 99 -9.76 14.07 -11.48
CA GLY A 99 -10.46 12.78 -11.38
C GLY A 99 -10.23 12.13 -10.03
N ALA A 100 -11.06 11.14 -9.69
CA ALA A 100 -10.92 10.38 -8.46
C ALA A 100 -9.51 9.79 -8.30
N CYS A 101 -8.97 9.86 -7.09
CA CYS A 101 -7.65 9.42 -6.71
C CYS A 101 -7.66 9.08 -5.22
N CYS A 102 -7.67 7.80 -4.82
CA CYS A 102 -7.63 6.58 -5.63
C CYS A 102 -9.00 6.24 -6.26
N GLY A 103 -9.04 5.99 -7.58
CA GLY A 103 -10.28 5.63 -8.28
C GLY A 103 -10.89 4.29 -7.83
N SER A 104 -10.05 3.27 -7.57
CA SER A 104 -10.51 1.96 -7.06
C SER A 104 -11.08 2.07 -5.63
N ALA A 105 -10.43 2.87 -4.79
CA ALA A 105 -10.90 3.16 -3.43
C ALA A 105 -12.24 3.88 -3.44
N ALA A 106 -12.39 4.93 -4.25
CA ALA A 106 -13.63 5.69 -4.35
C ALA A 106 -14.79 4.81 -4.86
N ALA A 107 -14.53 3.95 -5.84
CA ALA A 107 -15.52 2.97 -6.31
C ALA A 107 -15.92 1.97 -5.22
N ALA A 108 -14.94 1.48 -4.44
CA ALA A 108 -15.21 0.59 -3.32
C ALA A 108 -15.98 1.30 -2.20
N ALA A 109 -15.65 2.56 -1.89
CA ALA A 109 -16.36 3.37 -0.91
C ALA A 109 -17.85 3.51 -1.26
N GLY A 110 -18.17 3.82 -2.51
CA GLY A 110 -19.56 3.87 -2.99
C GLY A 110 -20.26 2.51 -2.87
N PHE A 111 -19.59 1.43 -3.26
CA PHE A 111 -20.13 0.07 -3.13
C PHE A 111 -20.42 -0.31 -1.68
N VAL A 112 -19.49 -0.06 -0.76
CA VAL A 112 -19.67 -0.45 0.66
C VAL A 112 -20.69 0.44 1.37
N ALA A 113 -20.84 1.70 0.97
CA ALA A 113 -21.92 2.56 1.46
C ALA A 113 -23.31 1.99 1.10
N GLU A 114 -23.51 1.56 -0.14
CA GLU A 114 -24.74 0.89 -0.56
C GLU A 114 -24.98 -0.44 0.19
N ALA A 115 -23.93 -1.25 0.33
CA ALA A 115 -23.98 -2.50 1.08
C ALA A 115 -24.33 -2.28 2.56
N PHE A 116 -23.74 -1.26 3.19
CA PHE A 116 -23.99 -0.89 4.58
C PHE A 116 -25.40 -0.36 4.80
N ALA A 117 -25.90 0.51 3.92
CA ALA A 117 -27.30 0.96 3.94
C ALA A 117 -28.29 -0.21 3.81
N ALA A 118 -27.92 -1.23 3.02
CA ALA A 118 -28.67 -2.48 2.89
C ALA A 118 -28.44 -3.49 4.04
N LYS A 119 -27.67 -3.13 5.07
CA LYS A 119 -27.30 -3.96 6.22
C LYS A 119 -26.61 -5.27 5.84
N GLN A 120 -25.86 -5.27 4.74
CA GLN A 120 -25.05 -6.40 4.34
C GLN A 120 -23.85 -6.54 5.27
N THR A 121 -23.62 -7.74 5.77
CA THR A 121 -22.49 -8.06 6.67
C THR A 121 -21.36 -8.81 5.95
N SER A 122 -21.55 -9.17 4.69
CA SER A 122 -20.55 -9.88 3.88
C SER A 122 -20.80 -9.68 2.39
N ILE A 123 -19.73 -9.72 1.61
CA ILE A 123 -19.74 -9.72 0.14
C ILE A 123 -19.18 -11.07 -0.31
N PRO A 124 -19.85 -11.79 -1.21
CA PRO A 124 -19.32 -13.04 -1.74
C PRO A 124 -17.99 -12.79 -2.47
N PRO A 125 -17.02 -13.73 -2.39
CA PRO A 125 -15.75 -13.55 -3.07
C PRO A 125 -15.95 -13.46 -4.60
N PRO A 126 -15.09 -12.73 -5.31
CA PRO A 126 -15.17 -12.63 -6.76
C PRO A 126 -15.02 -14.02 -7.40
N THR A 127 -15.91 -14.35 -8.33
CA THR A 127 -15.93 -15.64 -9.04
C THR A 127 -15.27 -15.57 -10.42
N SER A 128 -14.95 -14.37 -10.90
CA SER A 128 -14.30 -14.12 -12.19
C SER A 128 -12.96 -13.42 -11.99
N HIS A 129 -11.95 -13.82 -12.75
CA HIS A 129 -10.63 -13.18 -12.75
C HIS A 129 -10.60 -11.84 -13.53
N HIS A 130 -11.66 -11.48 -14.26
CA HIS A 130 -11.68 -10.24 -15.05
C HIS A 130 -11.68 -8.97 -14.19
N ASP A 131 -12.28 -9.03 -12.99
CA ASP A 131 -12.40 -7.88 -12.08
C ASP A 131 -12.20 -8.30 -10.60
N ALA A 132 -11.45 -9.38 -10.38
CA ALA A 132 -11.28 -9.96 -9.06
C ALA A 132 -10.67 -8.98 -8.05
N GLN A 133 -9.69 -8.18 -8.47
CA GLN A 133 -9.04 -7.23 -7.56
C GLN A 133 -10.04 -6.22 -7.01
N GLN A 134 -10.88 -5.60 -7.83
CA GLN A 134 -11.88 -4.65 -7.34
C GLN A 134 -12.90 -5.33 -6.42
N GLY A 135 -13.33 -6.55 -6.77
CA GLY A 135 -14.17 -7.35 -5.88
C GLY A 135 -13.55 -7.57 -4.50
N PHE A 136 -12.26 -7.89 -4.45
CA PHE A 136 -11.55 -8.00 -3.17
C PHE A 136 -11.38 -6.67 -2.45
N VAL A 137 -11.13 -5.54 -3.15
CA VAL A 137 -11.10 -4.20 -2.52
C VAL A 137 -12.44 -3.93 -1.83
N ASN A 138 -13.57 -4.19 -2.50
CA ASN A 138 -14.91 -4.02 -1.93
C ASN A 138 -15.09 -4.88 -0.67
N THR A 139 -14.72 -6.17 -0.73
CA THR A 139 -14.83 -7.09 0.42
C THR A 139 -13.95 -6.64 1.60
N LEU A 140 -12.73 -6.21 1.33
CA LEU A 140 -11.75 -5.82 2.37
C LEU A 140 -12.08 -4.46 2.99
N LEU A 141 -12.79 -3.57 2.28
CA LEU A 141 -13.20 -2.27 2.80
C LEU A 141 -14.54 -2.32 3.57
N LEU A 142 -15.40 -3.32 3.32
CA LEU A 142 -16.71 -3.43 3.96
C LEU A 142 -16.69 -3.32 5.50
N PRO A 143 -15.72 -3.91 6.24
CA PRO A 143 -15.66 -3.78 7.70
C PRO A 143 -15.50 -2.34 8.20
N TYR A 144 -15.11 -1.40 7.32
CA TYR A 144 -14.90 0.01 7.62
C TYR A 144 -16.09 0.89 7.19
N ALA A 145 -17.17 0.31 6.66
CA ALA A 145 -18.27 1.09 6.10
C ALA A 145 -18.94 2.04 7.12
N GLU A 146 -19.17 1.59 8.35
CA GLU A 146 -19.71 2.45 9.43
C GLU A 146 -18.78 3.62 9.74
N ARG A 147 -17.46 3.35 9.83
CA ARG A 147 -16.44 4.39 10.03
C ARG A 147 -16.42 5.43 8.92
N LEU A 148 -16.65 5.01 7.67
CA LEU A 148 -16.73 5.91 6.52
C LEU A 148 -18.04 6.71 6.49
N ASP A 149 -19.16 6.11 6.90
CA ASP A 149 -20.47 6.77 7.00
C ASP A 149 -20.48 7.85 8.09
N ASP A 150 -19.83 7.58 9.22
CA ASP A 150 -19.70 8.51 10.36
C ASP A 150 -18.66 9.63 10.15
N ALA A 151 -17.82 9.53 9.12
CA ALA A 151 -16.71 10.45 8.90
C ALA A 151 -17.21 11.84 8.48
N THR A 152 -16.68 12.90 9.11
CA THR A 152 -16.95 14.29 8.69
C THR A 152 -16.38 14.58 7.31
N GLU A 153 -15.22 14.00 7.00
CA GLU A 153 -14.52 14.13 5.70
C GLU A 153 -14.22 12.72 5.16
N PRO A 154 -15.18 12.06 4.48
CA PRO A 154 -15.02 10.67 4.05
C PRO A 154 -13.83 10.43 3.12
N ASP A 155 -13.51 11.40 2.24
CA ASP A 155 -12.36 11.30 1.33
C ASP A 155 -11.01 11.39 2.08
N VAL A 156 -10.98 12.02 3.25
CA VAL A 156 -9.82 11.99 4.16
C VAL A 156 -9.76 10.67 4.92
N GLU A 157 -10.90 10.14 5.36
CA GLU A 157 -10.99 8.90 6.14
C GLU A 157 -10.70 7.64 5.32
N LEU A 158 -11.10 7.63 4.05
CA LEU A 158 -10.95 6.51 3.13
C LEU A 158 -9.52 5.92 3.07
N PRO A 159 -8.45 6.71 2.87
CA PRO A 159 -7.09 6.17 2.87
C PRO A 159 -6.66 5.62 4.24
N PHE A 160 -7.17 6.11 5.38
CA PHE A 160 -6.86 5.52 6.68
C PHE A 160 -7.55 4.16 6.88
N SER A 161 -8.82 4.07 6.49
CA SER A 161 -9.56 2.80 6.54
C SER A 161 -8.94 1.75 5.62
N LEU A 162 -8.50 2.15 4.42
CA LEU A 162 -7.75 1.28 3.52
C LEU A 162 -6.38 0.88 4.08
N TYR A 163 -5.68 1.80 4.75
CA TYR A 163 -4.39 1.49 5.34
C TYR A 163 -4.52 0.39 6.39
N ASP A 164 -5.53 0.45 7.25
CA ASP A 164 -5.78 -0.58 8.26
C ASP A 164 -6.02 -1.96 7.60
N ALA A 165 -6.85 -2.00 6.56
CA ALA A 165 -7.11 -3.23 5.80
C ALA A 165 -5.84 -3.77 5.12
N GLN A 166 -5.05 -2.89 4.51
CA GLN A 166 -3.80 -3.26 3.83
C GLN A 166 -2.72 -3.71 4.81
N LYS A 167 -2.63 -3.07 5.99
CA LYS A 167 -1.70 -3.46 7.04
C LYS A 167 -2.01 -4.85 7.55
N GLN A 168 -3.29 -5.16 7.81
CA GLN A 168 -3.70 -6.50 8.20
C GLN A 168 -3.32 -7.52 7.11
N PHE A 169 -3.63 -7.24 5.84
CA PHE A 169 -3.29 -8.16 4.75
C PHE A 169 -1.76 -8.35 4.62
N MET A 170 -0.98 -7.28 4.69
CA MET A 170 0.48 -7.36 4.66
C MET A 170 1.04 -8.19 5.83
N ASP A 171 0.53 -7.98 7.04
CA ASP A 171 0.93 -8.77 8.22
C ASP A 171 0.62 -10.25 8.06
N GLU A 172 -0.54 -10.58 7.50
CA GLU A 172 -0.91 -11.97 7.19
C GLU A 172 0.03 -12.60 6.17
N ILE A 173 0.42 -11.86 5.12
CA ILE A 173 1.40 -12.35 4.13
C ILE A 173 2.75 -12.58 4.80
N VAL A 174 3.26 -11.60 5.54
CA VAL A 174 4.55 -11.68 6.22
C VAL A 174 4.56 -12.83 7.22
N SER A 175 3.51 -12.99 8.03
CA SER A 175 3.43 -14.10 8.99
C SER A 175 3.47 -15.48 8.33
N LYS A 176 2.89 -15.62 7.12
CA LYS A 176 2.88 -16.87 6.36
C LYS A 176 4.18 -17.14 5.59
N ALA A 177 4.93 -16.10 5.24
CA ALA A 177 6.03 -16.20 4.27
C ALA A 177 7.38 -15.68 4.78
N CYS A 178 7.48 -15.13 6.00
CA CYS A 178 8.72 -14.55 6.54
C CYS A 178 9.91 -15.52 6.53
N GLY A 179 9.66 -16.83 6.67
CA GLY A 179 10.69 -17.88 6.62
C GLY A 179 11.36 -18.06 5.26
N GLU A 180 10.77 -17.53 4.18
CA GLU A 180 11.40 -17.50 2.85
C GLU A 180 12.60 -16.53 2.81
N VAL A 181 12.68 -15.58 3.74
CA VAL A 181 13.85 -14.71 3.90
C VAL A 181 14.96 -15.50 4.61
N ALA A 182 16.07 -15.70 3.90
CA ALA A 182 17.22 -16.41 4.46
C ALA A 182 17.85 -15.63 5.62
N ALA A 183 18.14 -16.32 6.73
CA ALA A 183 18.89 -15.72 7.84
C ALA A 183 20.31 -15.31 7.38
N PRO A 184 20.87 -14.19 7.88
CA PRO A 184 20.33 -13.32 8.93
C PRO A 184 19.43 -12.18 8.40
N GLY A 185 18.88 -12.31 7.19
CA GLY A 185 18.08 -11.28 6.54
C GLY A 185 16.85 -10.86 7.35
N CYS A 186 16.54 -9.57 7.27
CA CYS A 186 15.42 -8.93 7.95
C CYS A 186 14.37 -8.43 6.94
N ILE A 187 13.19 -8.13 7.46
CA ILE A 187 12.05 -7.58 6.73
C ILE A 187 11.77 -6.19 7.30
N GLY A 188 12.09 -5.16 6.52
CA GLY A 188 11.71 -3.78 6.81
C GLY A 188 10.31 -3.51 6.27
N LEU A 189 9.42 -3.00 7.11
CA LEU A 189 8.07 -2.60 6.72
C LEU A 189 7.93 -1.09 6.87
N LEU A 190 7.67 -0.40 5.76
CA LEU A 190 7.35 1.02 5.71
C LEU A 190 5.93 1.18 5.14
N GLY A 191 4.96 1.19 6.04
CA GLY A 191 3.54 1.37 5.73
C GLY A 191 3.09 2.81 5.93
N GLY A 192 2.29 3.34 5.02
CA GLY A 192 1.73 4.67 5.17
C GLY A 192 0.69 5.02 4.13
N ILE A 193 0.38 6.31 4.00
CA ILE A 193 -0.54 6.84 2.98
C ILE A 193 0.28 7.67 2.01
N GLN A 194 0.23 7.32 0.73
CA GLN A 194 0.79 8.14 -0.34
C GLN A 194 -0.20 9.27 -0.69
N ILE A 195 0.29 10.50 -0.81
CA ILE A 195 -0.52 11.68 -1.10
C ILE A 195 -0.04 12.25 -2.43
N ASN A 196 -0.89 12.17 -3.44
CA ASN A 196 -0.59 12.66 -4.78
C ASN A 196 -1.09 14.09 -4.96
N THR A 197 -0.25 14.95 -5.51
CA THR A 197 -0.52 16.37 -5.70
C THR A 197 -0.48 16.75 -7.19
N PRO A 198 -0.84 17.99 -7.57
CA PRO A 198 -0.67 18.46 -8.95
C PRO A 198 0.78 18.35 -9.45
N GLU A 199 0.98 18.29 -10.77
CA GLU A 199 2.29 18.02 -11.41
C GLU A 199 3.40 19.02 -11.04
N ASP A 200 3.04 20.23 -10.61
CA ASP A 200 3.93 21.30 -10.18
C ASP A 200 4.23 21.31 -8.67
N GLU A 201 3.68 20.35 -7.92
CA GLU A 201 3.86 20.19 -6.48
C GLU A 201 4.60 18.88 -6.14
N GLU A 202 5.17 18.81 -4.94
CA GLU A 202 5.79 17.57 -4.44
C GLU A 202 4.72 16.61 -3.91
N ASP A 203 4.81 15.34 -4.28
CA ASP A 203 4.06 14.27 -3.63
C ASP A 203 4.55 14.05 -2.19
N TYR A 204 3.65 13.63 -1.32
CA TYR A 204 3.96 13.34 0.08
C TYR A 204 3.71 11.87 0.43
N PHE A 205 4.27 11.45 1.55
CA PHE A 205 3.99 10.15 2.16
C PHE A 205 3.86 10.32 3.67
N LEU A 206 2.74 9.88 4.23
CA LEU A 206 2.49 9.86 5.68
C LEU A 206 2.86 8.47 6.23
N PRO A 207 4.03 8.29 6.87
CA PRO A 207 4.39 7.02 7.48
C PRO A 207 3.53 6.73 8.71
N ILE A 208 2.91 5.55 8.77
CA ILE A 208 2.10 5.07 9.91
C ILE A 208 2.78 3.88 10.58
N THR A 209 3.41 3.00 9.81
CA THR A 209 4.26 1.92 10.33
C THR A 209 5.66 2.05 9.78
N PHE A 210 6.65 2.03 10.67
CA PHE A 210 8.04 1.84 10.27
C PHE A 210 8.73 0.89 11.25
N GLU A 211 9.01 -0.32 10.80
CA GLU A 211 9.55 -1.36 11.68
C GLU A 211 10.46 -2.35 10.94
N ILE A 212 11.23 -3.10 11.71
CA ILE A 212 12.09 -4.17 11.24
C ILE A 212 11.71 -5.44 11.99
N ARG A 213 11.46 -6.51 11.24
CA ARG A 213 11.23 -7.86 11.75
C ARG A 213 12.32 -8.81 11.28
N ASP A 214 12.57 -9.87 12.04
CA ASP A 214 13.42 -10.97 11.59
C ASP A 214 12.63 -11.97 10.72
N ASN A 215 13.32 -12.98 10.18
CA ASN A 215 12.71 -14.01 9.35
C ASN A 215 11.81 -15.01 10.11
N THR A 216 11.59 -14.79 11.41
CA THR A 216 10.60 -15.50 12.23
C THR A 216 9.41 -14.60 12.56
N ASN A 217 9.30 -13.45 11.88
CA ASN A 217 8.29 -12.41 12.09
C ASN A 217 8.34 -11.74 13.48
N LYS A 218 9.45 -11.85 14.20
CA LYS A 218 9.61 -11.17 15.48
C LYS A 218 10.06 -9.73 15.25
N LEU A 219 9.43 -8.79 15.93
CA LEU A 219 9.84 -7.39 15.93
C LEU A 219 11.26 -7.26 16.48
N VAL A 220 12.17 -6.75 15.65
CA VAL A 220 13.55 -6.41 16.01
C VAL A 220 13.61 -4.96 16.46
N LYS A 221 12.92 -4.05 15.74
CA LYS A 221 12.96 -2.62 16.05
C LYS A 221 11.77 -1.85 15.48
N GLN A 222 11.20 -0.95 16.29
CA GLN A 222 10.32 0.14 15.85
C GLN A 222 11.16 1.37 15.50
N LEU A 223 10.84 2.05 14.40
CA LEU A 223 11.55 3.22 13.88
C LEU A 223 10.74 4.51 13.97
#